data_AF-A0A5C6BDL2-F1
#
_entry.id   AF-A0A5C6BDL2-F1
#
_cell.length_a   1.000
_cell.length_b   1.000
_cell.length_c   1.000
_cell.angle_alpha   90.00
_cell.angle_beta   90.00
_cell.angle_gamma   90.00
#
_symmetry.space_group_name_H-M   'P 1'
#
loop_
_entity.id
_entity.type
_entity.pdbx_description
1 polymer ?
#
loop_
_entity_poly.entity_id
_entity_poly.type
_entity_poly.pdbx_seq_one_letter_code
_entity_poly.pdbx_strand_id
1 'polypeptide(L)'
;MSSSLVPKVIQDVGEVPLVLHSDVREPLASLSFLRRGLVLAELAMIAYNDEAEASRAAEAIGFPESQLFEHDGAQAYRFANDQDVVLACRGTEANEWNDLKADANASMAVVGALGKVHSGFNQEVDDLWPVLEGTLREDTRPVWFCGHSLGAAMATICAYRCTASAIVSNPQELHTYGSPRIGNKRYLRHAQLSHYRWVHNNDVVTRVPPAWLGYRHGGDEVYLDRHGRIRNLKGVWRSRDRWRGFVAGLFNWKFDLLADHSIHLYAKHIATAAVQEDKKASTGRETRDEDDLVIRNKQDEPEQND
;
A
#
# COMPACT_ATOMS: atom_id res chain seq x y z
N MET A 1 -1.92 -28.01 8.63
CA MET A 1 -0.75 -27.82 9.52
C MET A 1 -0.61 -26.32 9.74
N SER A 2 -0.68 -25.83 10.98
CA SER A 2 -0.52 -24.41 11.27
C SER A 2 0.93 -24.03 10.99
N SER A 3 1.16 -23.37 9.85
CA SER A 3 2.45 -22.77 9.52
C SER A 3 2.68 -21.63 10.51
N SER A 4 3.59 -21.84 11.47
CA SER A 4 4.12 -20.74 12.25
C SER A 4 4.92 -19.85 11.29
N LEU A 5 4.50 -18.59 11.13
CA LEU A 5 5.23 -17.57 10.36
C LEU A 5 6.59 -17.29 11.04
N VAL A 6 7.60 -18.12 10.76
CA VAL A 6 8.98 -17.91 11.21
C VAL A 6 9.59 -16.84 10.31
N PRO A 7 10.09 -15.72 10.86
CA PRO A 7 10.63 -14.65 10.05
C PRO A 7 11.90 -15.10 9.32
N LYS A 8 11.95 -14.85 8.01
CA LYS A 8 13.11 -14.92 7.14
C LYS A 8 13.78 -13.55 7.16
N VAL A 9 15.08 -13.51 7.43
CA VAL A 9 15.85 -12.24 7.45
C VAL A 9 16.80 -12.22 6.27
N ILE A 10 16.66 -11.21 5.43
CA ILE A 10 17.53 -10.95 4.27
C ILE A 10 18.10 -9.54 4.45
N GLN A 11 19.39 -9.38 4.20
CA GLN A 11 20.07 -8.13 4.44
C GLN A 11 21.37 -8.07 3.64
N ASP A 12 21.54 -6.99 2.89
CA ASP A 12 22.83 -6.61 2.32
C ASP A 12 23.66 -5.74 3.28
N VAL A 13 24.99 -5.80 3.09
CA VAL A 13 25.95 -5.25 4.06
C VAL A 13 25.77 -3.74 4.16
N GLY A 14 25.31 -3.28 5.32
CA GLY A 14 25.10 -1.86 5.60
C GLY A 14 23.65 -1.38 5.46
N GLU A 15 22.74 -2.25 5.03
CA GLU A 15 21.33 -1.92 4.83
C GLU A 15 20.44 -2.36 6.00
N VAL A 16 19.20 -1.86 6.03
CA VAL A 16 18.22 -2.25 7.06
C VAL A 16 17.70 -3.66 6.71
N PRO A 17 17.73 -4.63 7.64
CA PRO A 17 17.31 -5.98 7.33
C PRO A 17 15.82 -6.08 6.95
N LEU A 18 15.55 -6.81 5.88
CA LEU A 18 14.22 -7.25 5.49
C LEU A 18 13.80 -8.41 6.39
N VAL A 19 12.79 -8.16 7.24
CA VAL A 19 12.20 -9.18 8.11
C VAL A 19 10.87 -9.63 7.51
N LEU A 20 10.91 -10.76 6.80
CA LEU A 20 9.82 -11.28 5.99
C LEU A 20 9.15 -12.46 6.68
N HIS A 21 7.82 -12.48 6.72
CA HIS A 21 7.03 -13.49 7.42
C HIS A 21 6.24 -14.35 6.44
N SER A 22 5.94 -13.83 5.25
CA SER A 22 5.14 -14.53 4.26
C SER A 22 5.82 -15.77 3.68
N ASP A 23 5.00 -16.72 3.26
CA ASP A 23 5.41 -17.91 2.50
C ASP A 23 4.25 -18.30 1.58
N VAL A 24 4.17 -17.68 0.41
CA VAL A 24 3.08 -17.83 -0.54
C VAL A 24 3.28 -19.09 -1.38
N ARG A 25 2.38 -20.07 -1.21
CA ARG A 25 2.40 -21.38 -1.90
C ARG A 25 1.07 -21.70 -2.57
N GLU A 26 0.12 -20.77 -2.50
CA GLU A 26 -1.25 -20.84 -2.99
C GLU A 26 -1.61 -19.46 -3.58
N PRO A 27 -2.65 -19.37 -4.43
CA PRO A 27 -3.05 -18.10 -5.02
C PRO A 27 -3.33 -17.04 -3.95
N LEU A 28 -2.95 -15.78 -4.19
CA LEU A 28 -3.17 -14.69 -3.23
C LEU A 28 -4.65 -14.56 -2.84
N ALA A 29 -5.57 -14.82 -3.77
CA ALA A 29 -7.01 -14.77 -3.54
C ALA A 29 -7.52 -15.77 -2.47
N SER A 30 -6.81 -16.86 -2.19
CA SER A 30 -7.20 -17.84 -1.15
C SER A 30 -6.70 -17.46 0.25
N LEU A 31 -5.74 -16.53 0.35
CA LEU A 31 -5.22 -16.06 1.63
C LEU A 31 -6.26 -15.20 2.37
N SER A 32 -6.20 -15.18 3.70
CA SER A 32 -7.00 -14.24 4.50
C SER A 32 -6.64 -12.78 4.18
N PHE A 33 -7.55 -11.86 4.46
CA PHE A 33 -7.33 -10.42 4.25
C PHE A 33 -6.02 -9.92 4.89
N LEU A 34 -5.72 -10.36 6.12
CA LEU A 34 -4.49 -9.96 6.81
C LEU A 34 -3.23 -10.56 6.18
N ARG A 35 -3.31 -11.80 5.67
CA ARG A 35 -2.20 -12.43 4.95
C ARG A 35 -1.95 -11.78 3.60
N ARG A 36 -3.00 -11.46 2.82
CA ARG A 36 -2.88 -10.67 1.58
C ARG A 36 -2.26 -9.31 1.86
N GLY A 37 -2.79 -8.61 2.87
CA GLY A 37 -2.24 -7.34 3.32
C GLY A 37 -0.80 -7.41 3.83
N LEU A 38 -0.35 -8.55 4.35
CA LEU A 38 1.04 -8.75 4.76
C LEU A 38 1.95 -8.98 3.57
N VAL A 39 1.58 -9.88 2.65
CA VAL A 39 2.37 -10.16 1.44
C VAL A 39 2.61 -8.88 0.65
N LEU A 40 1.54 -8.10 0.43
CA LEU A 40 1.63 -6.85 -0.33
C LEU A 40 2.39 -5.76 0.43
N ALA A 41 2.44 -5.79 1.77
CA ALA A 41 3.27 -4.88 2.56
C ALA A 41 4.75 -5.27 2.44
N GLU A 42 5.06 -6.56 2.47
CA GLU A 42 6.41 -7.09 2.32
C GLU A 42 6.95 -6.85 0.91
N LEU A 43 6.15 -7.04 -0.14
CA LEU A 43 6.56 -6.70 -1.51
C LEU A 43 6.76 -5.20 -1.71
N ALA A 44 5.92 -4.35 -1.10
CA ALA A 44 6.14 -2.90 -1.09
C ALA A 44 7.40 -2.48 -0.31
N MET A 45 7.79 -3.25 0.72
CA MET A 45 9.06 -3.06 1.46
C MET A 45 10.26 -3.52 0.62
N ILE A 46 10.14 -4.68 -0.03
CA ILE A 46 11.16 -5.27 -0.90
C ILE A 46 11.48 -4.33 -2.07
N ALA A 47 10.49 -3.61 -2.60
CA ALA A 47 10.66 -2.69 -3.72
C ALA A 47 11.62 -1.51 -3.47
N TYR A 48 12.05 -1.26 -2.22
CA TYR A 48 13.05 -0.22 -1.91
C TYR A 48 14.49 -0.67 -2.13
N ASN A 49 14.75 -1.96 -2.30
CA ASN A 49 16.10 -2.52 -2.40
C ASN A 49 16.50 -2.69 -3.87
N ASP A 50 17.79 -2.91 -4.10
CA ASP A 50 18.29 -3.20 -5.43
C ASP A 50 17.74 -4.53 -5.98
N GLU A 51 17.88 -4.73 -7.29
CA GLU A 51 17.28 -5.88 -7.98
C GLU A 51 17.79 -7.22 -7.44
N ALA A 52 19.04 -7.29 -6.98
CA ALA A 52 19.61 -8.53 -6.47
C ALA A 52 19.02 -8.87 -5.10
N GLU A 53 18.98 -7.93 -4.16
CA GLU A 53 18.36 -8.16 -2.85
C GLU A 53 16.85 -8.37 -2.99
N ALA A 54 16.19 -7.56 -3.82
CA ALA A 54 14.76 -7.65 -4.06
C ALA A 54 14.37 -9.02 -4.64
N SER A 55 15.15 -9.54 -5.59
CA SER A 55 14.92 -10.88 -6.16
C SER A 55 15.02 -11.97 -5.09
N ARG A 56 16.09 -11.97 -4.27
CA ARG A 56 16.28 -12.96 -3.20
C ARG A 56 15.15 -12.88 -2.18
N ALA A 57 14.72 -11.67 -1.82
CA ALA A 57 13.66 -11.43 -0.86
C ALA A 57 12.28 -11.85 -1.37
N ALA A 58 11.94 -11.50 -2.61
CA ALA A 58 10.70 -11.90 -3.26
C ALA A 58 10.63 -13.42 -3.44
N GLU A 59 11.72 -14.05 -3.89
CA GLU A 59 11.82 -15.51 -4.04
C GLU A 59 11.59 -16.20 -2.70
N ALA A 60 12.20 -15.68 -1.63
CA ALA A 60 12.06 -16.23 -0.29
C ALA A 60 10.62 -16.24 0.21
N ILE A 61 9.75 -15.33 -0.23
CA ILE A 61 8.32 -15.29 0.14
C ILE A 61 7.38 -15.91 -0.89
N GLY A 62 7.90 -16.48 -1.99
CA GLY A 62 7.12 -17.23 -2.98
C GLY A 62 6.91 -16.52 -4.33
N PHE A 63 7.73 -15.53 -4.66
CA PHE A 63 7.73 -14.83 -5.95
C PHE A 63 9.10 -14.94 -6.63
N PRO A 64 9.37 -16.04 -7.37
CA PRO A 64 10.69 -16.32 -7.95
C PRO A 64 11.04 -15.42 -9.14
N GLU A 65 10.05 -14.83 -9.81
CA GLU A 65 10.29 -13.86 -10.88
C GLU A 65 10.25 -12.44 -10.31
N SER A 66 11.31 -11.68 -10.53
CA SER A 66 11.32 -10.24 -10.27
C SER A 66 11.85 -9.47 -11.47
N GLN A 67 11.33 -8.27 -11.69
CA GLN A 67 11.77 -7.37 -12.75
C GLN A 67 11.61 -5.93 -12.28
N LEU A 68 12.71 -5.16 -12.29
CA LEU A 68 12.68 -3.73 -12.03
C LEU A 68 12.34 -2.95 -13.32
N PHE A 69 11.43 -1.99 -13.20
CA PHE A 69 11.18 -0.96 -14.20
C PHE A 69 11.60 0.38 -13.62
N GLU A 70 12.44 1.10 -14.36
CA GLU A 70 12.91 2.44 -14.01
C GLU A 70 12.84 3.35 -15.22
N HIS A 71 12.25 4.53 -15.03
CA HIS A 71 12.27 5.61 -16.02
C HIS A 71 12.22 6.95 -15.31
N ASP A 72 13.20 7.82 -15.56
CA ASP A 72 13.28 9.19 -15.00
C ASP A 72 13.10 9.28 -13.47
N GLY A 73 13.58 8.28 -12.73
CA GLY A 73 13.49 8.22 -11.26
C GLY A 73 12.21 7.55 -10.73
N ALA A 74 11.19 7.37 -11.58
CA ALA A 74 10.04 6.55 -11.27
C ALA A 74 10.45 5.07 -11.29
N GLN A 75 10.14 4.33 -10.22
CA GLN A 75 10.49 2.91 -10.11
C GLN A 75 9.31 2.03 -9.69
N ALA A 76 9.22 0.85 -10.31
CA ALA A 76 8.27 -0.19 -9.92
C ALA A 76 8.87 -1.58 -10.16
N TYR A 77 8.56 -2.52 -9.27
CA TYR A 77 8.87 -3.92 -9.47
C TYR A 77 7.63 -4.68 -9.95
N ARG A 78 7.85 -5.63 -10.85
CA ARG A 78 6.95 -6.76 -11.08
C ARG A 78 7.51 -7.97 -10.36
N PHE A 79 6.73 -8.49 -9.42
CA PHE A 79 6.98 -9.77 -8.77
C PHE A 79 5.96 -10.79 -9.26
N ALA A 80 6.39 -11.98 -9.67
CA ALA A 80 5.47 -12.99 -10.17
C ALA A 80 5.82 -14.41 -9.68
N ASN A 81 4.79 -15.23 -9.62
CA ASN A 81 4.87 -16.68 -9.51
C ASN A 81 3.89 -17.33 -10.51
N ASP A 82 3.72 -18.64 -10.44
CA ASP A 82 2.85 -19.37 -11.37
C ASP A 82 1.36 -18.97 -11.28
N GLN A 83 0.94 -18.32 -10.20
CA GLN A 83 -0.47 -18.03 -9.89
C GLN A 83 -0.80 -16.54 -9.96
N ASP A 84 0.13 -15.65 -9.57
CA ASP A 84 -0.16 -14.23 -9.35
C ASP A 84 0.97 -13.33 -9.85
N VAL A 85 0.58 -12.11 -10.24
CA VAL A 85 1.50 -11.01 -10.57
C VAL A 85 1.23 -9.84 -9.64
N VAL A 86 2.26 -9.29 -9.01
CA VAL A 86 2.19 -8.11 -8.16
C VAL A 86 3.04 -7.00 -8.75
N LEU A 87 2.41 -5.85 -9.01
CA LEU A 87 3.12 -4.60 -9.28
C LEU A 87 3.30 -3.81 -7.98
N ALA A 88 4.56 -3.63 -7.58
CA ALA A 88 4.96 -2.89 -6.40
C ALA A 88 5.67 -1.60 -6.80
N CYS A 89 5.00 -0.45 -6.70
CA CYS A 89 5.64 0.84 -6.99
C CYS A 89 6.50 1.28 -5.79
N ARG A 90 7.76 1.63 -6.05
CA ARG A 90 8.69 2.15 -5.04
C ARG A 90 8.31 3.59 -4.70
N GLY A 91 8.46 3.97 -3.43
CA GLY A 91 8.35 5.36 -3.00
C GLY A 91 9.71 6.01 -2.81
N THR A 92 9.71 7.29 -2.45
CA THR A 92 10.94 8.01 -2.07
C THR A 92 11.28 7.75 -0.60
N GLU A 93 12.56 7.90 -0.26
CA GLU A 93 13.00 7.73 1.13
C GLU A 93 12.53 8.90 2.01
N ALA A 94 12.49 8.70 3.33
CA ALA A 94 11.95 9.70 4.26
C ALA A 94 12.70 11.05 4.25
N ASN A 95 13.99 11.05 3.90
CA ASN A 95 14.79 12.26 3.76
C ASN A 95 14.39 13.02 2.48
N GLU A 96 14.36 12.32 1.36
CA GLU A 96 13.90 12.84 0.07
C GLU A 96 12.44 13.29 0.13
N TRP A 97 11.63 12.67 0.97
CA TRP A 97 10.25 13.09 1.19
C TRP A 97 10.15 14.47 1.83
N ASN A 98 11.05 14.84 2.75
CA ASN A 98 11.03 16.18 3.34
C ASN A 98 11.38 17.23 2.28
N ASP A 99 12.34 16.91 1.42
CA ASP A 99 12.74 17.75 0.29
C ASP A 99 11.59 17.84 -0.73
N LEU A 100 11.02 16.70 -1.13
CA LEU A 100 9.86 16.63 -2.01
C LEU A 100 8.67 17.39 -1.44
N LYS A 101 8.44 17.37 -0.12
CA LYS A 101 7.35 18.12 0.51
C LYS A 101 7.61 19.63 0.52
N ALA A 102 8.88 20.04 0.66
CA ALA A 102 9.26 21.44 0.55
C ALA A 102 9.07 21.95 -0.89
N ASP A 103 9.35 21.08 -1.87
CA ASP A 103 9.28 21.38 -3.30
C ASP A 103 7.91 21.05 -3.95
N ALA A 104 7.05 20.31 -3.25
CA ALA A 104 5.80 19.78 -3.79
C ALA A 104 4.82 20.91 -4.10
N ASN A 105 4.72 21.23 -5.39
CA ASN A 105 3.57 21.93 -5.95
C ASN A 105 2.34 21.02 -5.85
N ALA A 106 1.41 21.34 -4.94
CA ALA A 106 0.13 20.64 -4.78
C ALA A 106 -0.85 20.83 -5.95
N SER A 107 -0.34 21.08 -7.16
CA SER A 107 -1.14 21.29 -8.37
C SER A 107 -1.77 19.97 -8.82
N MET A 108 -3.05 20.00 -9.14
CA MET A 108 -3.71 18.85 -9.75
C MET A 108 -3.64 18.95 -11.28
N ALA A 109 -3.21 17.88 -11.95
CA ALA A 109 -3.36 17.71 -13.38
C ALA A 109 -4.78 17.21 -13.72
N VAL A 110 -5.31 17.63 -14.87
CA VAL A 110 -6.59 17.14 -15.40
C VAL A 110 -6.32 15.89 -16.22
N VAL A 111 -6.89 14.76 -15.82
CA VAL A 111 -6.83 13.48 -16.57
C VAL A 111 -8.09 13.38 -17.43
N GLY A 112 -8.11 14.12 -18.53
CA GLY A 112 -9.23 14.15 -19.47
C GLY A 112 -10.60 14.31 -18.77
N ALA A 113 -11.54 13.42 -19.10
CA ALA A 113 -12.86 13.34 -18.49
C ALA A 113 -12.90 12.53 -17.17
N LEU A 114 -11.81 11.90 -16.75
CA LEU A 114 -11.75 11.03 -15.57
C LEU A 114 -11.64 11.83 -14.28
N GLY A 115 -11.13 13.06 -14.33
CA GLY A 115 -11.08 13.95 -13.18
C GLY A 115 -9.73 14.63 -13.02
N LYS A 116 -9.33 14.87 -11.76
CA LYS A 116 -8.07 15.51 -11.44
C LYS A 116 -7.26 14.65 -10.48
N VAL A 117 -5.97 14.52 -10.75
CA VAL A 117 -4.98 13.77 -9.97
C VAL A 117 -3.79 14.69 -9.68
N HIS A 118 -2.99 14.39 -8.67
CA HIS A 118 -1.74 15.11 -8.44
C HIS A 118 -0.84 15.06 -9.68
N SER A 119 -0.37 16.21 -10.15
CA SER A 119 0.41 16.32 -11.39
C SER A 119 1.70 15.50 -11.33
N GLY A 120 2.48 15.66 -10.25
CA GLY A 120 3.72 14.90 -10.02
C GLY A 120 3.50 13.39 -10.09
N PHE A 121 2.62 12.83 -9.24
CA PHE A 121 2.35 11.39 -9.24
C PHE A 121 1.88 10.86 -10.59
N ASN A 122 1.11 11.64 -11.34
CA ASN A 122 0.65 11.22 -12.66
C ASN A 122 1.77 11.26 -13.70
N GLN A 123 2.69 12.22 -13.61
CA GLN A 123 3.86 12.28 -14.49
C GLN A 123 4.75 11.04 -14.30
N GLU A 124 5.10 10.71 -13.05
CA GLU A 124 5.89 9.49 -12.73
C GLU A 124 5.26 8.23 -13.35
N VAL A 125 3.93 8.15 -13.34
CA VAL A 125 3.20 7.02 -13.93
C VAL A 125 3.06 7.15 -15.44
N ASP A 126 2.96 8.33 -16.02
CA ASP A 126 2.97 8.52 -17.47
C ASP A 126 4.25 7.97 -18.10
N ASP A 127 5.37 8.10 -17.40
CA ASP A 127 6.68 7.66 -17.86
C ASP A 127 6.84 6.12 -17.72
N LEU A 128 6.32 5.52 -16.65
CA LEU A 128 6.39 4.07 -16.43
C LEU A 128 5.30 3.25 -17.14
N TRP A 129 4.09 3.80 -17.26
CA TRP A 129 2.89 3.05 -17.64
C TRP A 129 2.99 2.35 -18.99
N PRO A 130 3.56 2.94 -20.06
CA PRO A 130 3.66 2.26 -21.35
C PRO A 130 4.42 0.93 -21.29
N VAL A 131 5.49 0.85 -20.48
CA VAL A 131 6.31 -0.36 -20.32
C VAL A 131 5.59 -1.38 -19.45
N LEU A 132 4.96 -0.93 -18.36
CA LEU A 132 4.16 -1.79 -17.47
C LEU A 132 2.96 -2.40 -18.22
N GLU A 133 2.22 -1.57 -18.97
CA GLU A 133 1.07 -2.02 -19.77
C GLU A 133 1.51 -3.02 -20.84
N GLY A 134 2.61 -2.75 -21.55
CA GLY A 134 3.16 -3.67 -22.54
C GLY A 134 3.52 -5.03 -21.93
N THR A 135 4.11 -5.05 -20.73
CA THR A 135 4.47 -6.28 -20.02
C THR A 135 3.25 -7.05 -19.54
N LEU A 136 2.22 -6.35 -19.06
CA LEU A 136 1.00 -6.98 -18.54
C LEU A 136 -0.01 -7.39 -19.62
N ARG A 137 0.11 -6.86 -20.84
CA ARG A 137 -0.91 -7.00 -21.90
C ARG A 137 -1.32 -8.44 -22.17
N GLU A 138 -0.36 -9.36 -22.14
CA GLU A 138 -0.57 -10.79 -22.44
C GLU A 138 -0.58 -11.68 -21.18
N ASP A 139 -0.39 -11.10 -19.99
CA ASP A 139 -0.39 -11.85 -18.75
C ASP A 139 -1.83 -12.15 -18.31
N THR A 140 -2.17 -13.44 -18.22
CA THR A 140 -3.51 -13.92 -17.86
C THR A 140 -3.65 -14.22 -16.37
N ARG A 141 -2.57 -14.10 -15.59
CA ARG A 141 -2.63 -14.26 -14.14
C ARG A 141 -3.37 -13.08 -13.50
N PRO A 142 -4.04 -13.28 -12.35
CA PRO A 142 -4.51 -12.21 -11.50
C PRO A 142 -3.42 -11.18 -11.19
N VAL A 143 -3.73 -9.91 -11.41
CA VAL A 143 -2.80 -8.80 -11.16
C VAL A 143 -3.19 -8.06 -9.87
N TRP A 144 -2.20 -7.82 -9.02
CA TRP A 144 -2.32 -7.14 -7.74
C TRP A 144 -1.43 -5.91 -7.73
N PHE A 145 -1.84 -4.88 -7.02
CA PHE A 145 -1.07 -3.65 -6.93
C PHE A 145 -0.75 -3.33 -5.49
N CYS A 146 0.48 -2.89 -5.24
CA CYS A 146 0.87 -2.37 -3.95
C CYS A 146 1.88 -1.23 -4.04
N GLY A 147 1.98 -0.46 -2.97
CA GLY A 147 2.95 0.60 -2.88
C GLY A 147 2.93 1.29 -1.53
N HIS A 148 4.06 1.89 -1.17
CA HIS A 148 4.24 2.66 0.05
C HIS A 148 4.58 4.12 -0.25
N SER A 149 4.09 5.06 0.56
CA SER A 149 4.40 6.49 0.41
C SER A 149 4.05 7.04 -0.97
N LEU A 150 4.99 7.69 -1.68
CA LEU A 150 4.86 8.08 -3.09
C LEU A 150 4.45 6.89 -3.98
N GLY A 151 5.07 5.74 -3.78
CA GLY A 151 4.76 4.51 -4.51
C GLY A 151 3.31 4.06 -4.31
N ALA A 152 2.69 4.38 -3.17
CA ALA A 152 1.27 4.12 -2.95
C ALA A 152 0.37 4.97 -3.85
N ALA A 153 0.78 6.22 -4.15
CA ALA A 153 0.07 7.08 -5.09
C ALA A 153 0.23 6.56 -6.52
N MET A 154 1.45 6.21 -6.91
CA MET A 154 1.76 5.62 -8.23
C MET A 154 0.97 4.34 -8.45
N ALA A 155 1.02 3.39 -7.50
CA ALA A 155 0.28 2.14 -7.56
C ALA A 155 -1.22 2.34 -7.73
N THR A 156 -1.80 3.37 -7.11
CA THR A 156 -3.21 3.70 -7.30
C THR A 156 -3.52 4.15 -8.72
N ILE A 157 -2.69 5.03 -9.28
CA ILE A 157 -2.85 5.51 -10.67
C ILE A 157 -2.66 4.35 -11.65
N CYS A 158 -1.62 3.52 -11.46
CA CYS A 158 -1.38 2.32 -12.27
C CYS A 158 -2.57 1.36 -12.23
N ALA A 159 -3.08 1.02 -11.04
CA ALA A 159 -4.22 0.13 -10.91
C ALA A 159 -5.47 0.69 -11.59
N TYR A 160 -5.72 2.00 -11.45
CA TYR A 160 -6.88 2.64 -12.07
C TYR A 160 -6.76 2.70 -13.59
N ARG A 161 -5.56 2.98 -14.13
CA ARG A 161 -5.29 2.87 -15.57
C ARG A 161 -5.47 1.44 -16.07
N CYS A 162 -5.03 0.46 -15.29
CA CYS A 162 -5.20 -0.96 -15.62
C CYS A 162 -6.67 -1.32 -15.80
N THR A 163 -7.58 -0.83 -14.94
CA THR A 163 -9.04 -1.08 -15.09
C THR A 163 -9.66 -0.50 -16.36
N ALA A 164 -9.00 0.49 -16.99
CA ALA A 164 -9.45 1.15 -18.21
C ALA A 164 -8.67 0.71 -19.46
N SER A 165 -7.65 -0.13 -19.29
CA SER A 165 -6.73 -0.58 -20.35
C SER A 165 -7.26 -1.82 -21.07
N ALA A 166 -6.60 -2.19 -22.18
CA ALA A 166 -6.87 -3.43 -22.90
C ALA A 166 -6.13 -4.66 -22.32
N ILE A 167 -5.57 -4.55 -21.11
CA ILE A 167 -4.92 -5.67 -20.41
C ILE A 167 -5.97 -6.77 -20.16
N VAL A 168 -5.58 -8.02 -20.39
CA VAL A 168 -6.49 -9.18 -20.27
C VAL A 168 -6.99 -9.37 -18.84
N SER A 169 -6.10 -9.23 -17.86
CA SER A 169 -6.42 -9.39 -16.45
C SER A 169 -6.74 -8.06 -15.78
N ASN A 170 -7.95 -7.96 -15.22
CA ASN A 170 -8.29 -6.83 -14.36
C ASN A 170 -7.57 -6.93 -12.99
N PRO A 171 -7.21 -5.79 -12.38
CA PRO A 171 -6.68 -5.75 -11.03
C PRO A 171 -7.64 -6.40 -10.03
N GLN A 172 -7.13 -7.31 -9.18
CA GLN A 172 -7.92 -7.93 -8.12
C GLN A 172 -8.10 -7.00 -6.92
N GLU A 173 -6.98 -6.63 -6.30
CA GLU A 173 -6.94 -5.72 -5.15
C GLU A 173 -5.75 -4.77 -5.27
N LEU A 174 -5.91 -3.58 -4.69
CA LEU A 174 -4.86 -2.58 -4.49
C LEU A 174 -4.65 -2.37 -2.99
N HIS A 175 -3.42 -2.59 -2.53
CA HIS A 175 -3.03 -2.34 -1.15
C HIS A 175 -2.01 -1.21 -1.05
N THR A 176 -2.37 -0.16 -0.33
CA THR A 176 -1.54 1.03 -0.20
C THR A 176 -1.18 1.29 1.25
N TYR A 177 0.10 1.61 1.51
CA TYR A 177 0.63 1.80 2.86
C TYR A 177 1.14 3.23 3.01
N GLY A 178 0.66 3.98 4.01
CA GLY A 178 1.08 5.37 4.21
C GLY A 178 0.73 6.29 3.03
N SER A 179 -0.33 5.97 2.28
CA SER A 179 -0.66 6.67 1.03
C SER A 179 -1.08 8.14 1.24
N PRO A 180 -0.54 9.08 0.44
CA PRO A 180 -1.03 10.46 0.41
C PRO A 180 -2.44 10.54 -0.22
N ARG A 181 -2.98 11.76 -0.32
CA ARG A 181 -4.16 12.02 -1.15
C ARG A 181 -3.74 12.16 -2.60
N ILE A 182 -4.51 11.57 -3.51
CA ILE A 182 -4.05 11.33 -4.88
C ILE A 182 -4.80 12.21 -5.87
N GLY A 183 -6.10 12.39 -5.69
CA GLY A 183 -6.92 13.13 -6.65
C GLY A 183 -8.23 13.63 -6.09
N ASN A 184 -9.07 14.15 -6.96
CA ASN A 184 -10.41 14.62 -6.61
C ASN A 184 -11.43 13.47 -6.61
N LYS A 185 -12.63 13.72 -6.08
CA LYS A 185 -13.70 12.71 -6.04
C LYS A 185 -14.04 12.10 -7.40
N ARG A 186 -13.99 12.89 -8.47
CA ARG A 186 -14.30 12.42 -9.83
C ARG A 186 -13.28 11.37 -10.27
N TYR A 187 -11.99 11.66 -10.06
CA TYR A 187 -10.92 10.71 -10.34
C TYR A 187 -11.02 9.47 -9.45
N LEU A 188 -11.40 9.59 -8.18
CA LEU A 188 -11.44 8.40 -7.34
C LEU A 188 -12.60 7.44 -7.64
N ARG A 189 -13.69 7.93 -8.25
CA ARG A 189 -14.87 7.12 -8.58
C ARG A 189 -14.86 6.54 -9.99
N HIS A 190 -13.86 6.83 -10.81
CA HIS A 190 -13.85 6.35 -12.20
C HIS A 190 -13.47 4.88 -12.31
N ALA A 191 -12.73 4.34 -11.33
CA ALA A 191 -12.30 2.95 -11.30
C ALA A 191 -13.03 2.22 -10.17
N GLN A 192 -13.68 1.10 -10.50
CA GLN A 192 -14.26 0.19 -9.52
C GLN A 192 -13.21 -0.87 -9.18
N LEU A 193 -12.53 -0.70 -8.05
CA LEU A 193 -11.45 -1.57 -7.60
C LEU A 193 -11.48 -1.70 -6.08
N SER A 194 -11.31 -2.92 -5.58
CA SER A 194 -11.08 -3.17 -4.15
C SER A 194 -9.74 -2.56 -3.73
N HIS A 195 -9.81 -1.37 -3.13
CA HIS A 195 -8.65 -0.59 -2.72
C HIS A 195 -8.62 -0.47 -1.21
N TYR A 196 -7.61 -1.06 -0.57
CA TYR A 196 -7.39 -0.99 0.87
C TYR A 196 -6.20 -0.07 1.19
N ARG A 197 -6.45 0.91 2.05
CA ARG A 197 -5.47 1.92 2.46
C ARG A 197 -5.12 1.77 3.92
N TRP A 198 -3.91 1.28 4.17
CA TRP A 198 -3.34 1.09 5.49
C TRP A 198 -2.77 2.41 6.02
N VAL A 199 -3.23 2.80 7.21
CA VAL A 199 -2.86 4.07 7.85
C VAL A 199 -2.40 3.81 9.25
N HIS A 200 -1.18 4.24 9.58
CA HIS A 200 -0.60 4.08 10.90
C HIS A 200 -0.63 5.38 11.69
N ASN A 201 -1.43 5.40 12.75
CA ASN A 201 -1.43 6.42 13.81
C ASN A 201 -1.29 7.88 13.31
N ASN A 202 -0.12 8.48 13.51
CA ASN A 202 0.19 9.88 13.24
C ASN A 202 0.98 10.10 11.94
N ASP A 203 1.05 9.09 11.08
CA ASP A 203 1.62 9.21 9.73
C ASP A 203 1.12 10.50 9.06
N VAL A 204 2.08 11.37 8.75
CA VAL A 204 1.84 12.70 8.18
C VAL A 204 1.56 12.64 6.69
N VAL A 205 2.08 11.62 6.00
CA VAL A 205 1.95 11.46 4.55
C VAL A 205 0.50 11.23 4.19
N THR A 206 -0.22 10.44 4.99
CA THR A 206 -1.67 10.23 4.81
C THR A 206 -2.52 11.47 5.06
N ARG A 207 -1.92 12.63 5.30
CA ARG A 207 -2.61 13.91 5.54
C ARG A 207 -2.29 14.96 4.49
N VAL A 208 -1.43 14.65 3.51
CA VAL A 208 -1.08 15.55 2.42
C VAL A 208 -1.44 14.93 1.05
N PRO A 209 -1.73 15.75 0.04
CA PRO A 209 -2.04 17.17 0.13
C PRO A 209 -3.32 17.44 0.96
N PRO A 210 -3.49 18.65 1.54
CA PRO A 210 -4.65 18.95 2.37
C PRO A 210 -6.00 18.80 1.65
N ALA A 211 -7.00 18.28 2.35
CA ALA A 211 -8.32 18.03 1.75
C ALA A 211 -9.06 19.31 1.29
N TRP A 212 -8.76 20.47 1.87
CA TRP A 212 -9.38 21.75 1.47
C TRP A 212 -8.92 22.21 0.08
N LEU A 213 -7.82 21.67 -0.45
CA LEU A 213 -7.39 21.86 -1.85
C LEU A 213 -8.14 20.96 -2.85
N GLY A 214 -9.17 20.22 -2.40
CA GLY A 214 -9.97 19.33 -3.26
C GLY A 214 -9.47 17.90 -3.36
N TYR A 215 -8.30 17.60 -2.77
CA TYR A 215 -7.73 16.25 -2.70
C TYR A 215 -8.51 15.32 -1.77
N ARG A 216 -8.62 14.06 -2.15
CA ARG A 216 -9.30 12.99 -1.41
C ARG A 216 -8.44 11.71 -1.44
N HIS A 217 -8.71 10.81 -0.50
CA HIS A 217 -8.16 9.45 -0.55
C HIS A 217 -9.12 8.55 -1.31
N GLY A 218 -8.58 7.63 -2.10
CA GLY A 218 -9.30 6.47 -2.61
C GLY A 218 -9.28 5.32 -1.60
N GLY A 219 -10.17 4.36 -1.84
CA GLY A 219 -10.22 3.10 -1.10
C GLY A 219 -10.75 3.19 0.32
N ASP A 220 -10.90 2.01 0.91
CA ASP A 220 -11.34 1.79 2.27
C ASP A 220 -10.15 1.82 3.24
N GLU A 221 -10.34 2.41 4.41
CA GLU A 221 -9.23 2.62 5.35
C GLU A 221 -9.06 1.44 6.31
N VAL A 222 -7.83 0.97 6.48
CA VAL A 222 -7.44 0.05 7.56
C VAL A 222 -6.53 0.81 8.53
N TYR A 223 -7.04 1.11 9.72
CA TYR A 223 -6.32 1.96 10.68
C TYR A 223 -5.57 1.14 11.73
N LEU A 224 -4.27 1.37 11.81
CA LEU A 224 -3.37 0.87 12.87
C LEU A 224 -3.26 1.96 13.96
N ASP A 225 -3.65 1.63 15.18
CA ASP A 225 -3.49 2.53 16.34
C ASP A 225 -2.01 2.72 16.70
N ARG A 226 -1.71 3.63 17.63
CA ARG A 226 -0.34 3.92 18.11
C ARG A 226 0.47 2.70 18.62
N HIS A 227 -0.21 1.59 18.88
CA HIS A 227 0.40 0.35 19.34
C HIS A 227 0.47 -0.70 18.23
N GLY A 228 0.18 -0.31 16.98
CA GLY A 228 0.16 -1.18 15.82
C GLY A 228 -1.05 -2.10 15.73
N ARG A 229 -2.12 -1.84 16.48
CA ARG A 229 -3.31 -2.71 16.48
C ARG A 229 -4.34 -2.19 15.50
N ILE A 230 -4.92 -3.09 14.69
CA ILE A 230 -6.01 -2.74 13.77
C ILE A 230 -7.27 -2.42 14.56
N ARG A 231 -7.81 -1.21 14.35
CA ARG A 231 -8.99 -0.68 15.05
C ARG A 231 -9.92 0.08 14.11
N ASN A 232 -11.22 -0.16 14.22
CA ASN A 232 -12.26 0.64 13.57
C ASN A 232 -12.56 1.91 14.41
N LEU A 233 -11.66 2.90 14.37
CA LEU A 233 -11.83 4.16 15.11
C LEU A 233 -12.40 5.27 14.20
N LYS A 234 -13.52 5.86 14.60
CA LYS A 234 -14.16 7.00 13.92
C LYS A 234 -14.23 8.24 14.82
N GLY A 235 -14.21 9.43 14.22
CA GLY A 235 -14.47 10.71 14.90
C GLY A 235 -13.57 10.99 16.11
N VAL A 236 -14.19 11.32 17.24
CA VAL A 236 -13.52 11.77 18.49
C VAL A 236 -12.54 10.73 19.02
N TRP A 237 -12.84 9.43 18.90
CA TRP A 237 -11.96 8.36 19.38
C TRP A 237 -10.65 8.30 18.60
N ARG A 238 -10.68 8.56 17.29
CA ARG A 238 -9.50 8.67 16.44
C ARG A 238 -8.68 9.93 16.78
N SER A 239 -9.34 11.07 16.96
CA SER A 239 -8.67 12.31 17.39
C SER A 239 -7.96 12.13 18.74
N ARG A 240 -8.58 11.39 19.66
CA ARG A 240 -7.98 11.07 20.97
C ARG A 240 -6.78 10.14 20.85
N ASP A 241 -6.86 9.09 20.02
CA ASP A 241 -5.74 8.16 19.79
C ASP A 241 -4.52 8.91 19.25
N ARG A 242 -4.72 9.73 18.22
CA ARG A 242 -3.70 10.59 17.63
C ARG A 242 -3.06 11.56 18.62
N TRP A 243 -3.88 12.30 19.38
CA TRP A 243 -3.37 13.23 20.40
C TRP A 243 -2.52 12.51 21.44
N ARG A 244 -2.96 11.34 21.89
CA ARG A 244 -2.15 10.56 22.84
C ARG A 244 -0.89 9.99 22.21
N GLY A 245 -0.91 9.60 20.93
CA GLY A 245 0.29 9.22 20.19
C GLY A 245 1.28 10.39 20.09
N PHE A 246 0.77 11.59 19.79
CA PHE A 246 1.57 12.81 19.71
C PHE A 246 2.20 13.19 21.07
N VAL A 247 1.41 13.17 22.15
CA VAL A 247 1.93 13.45 23.51
C VAL A 247 2.97 12.41 23.93
N ALA A 248 2.73 11.12 23.67
CA ALA A 248 3.71 10.07 23.98
C ALA A 248 5.03 10.26 23.21
N GLY A 249 4.97 10.68 21.93
CA GLY A 249 6.15 11.05 21.15
C GLY A 249 6.91 12.26 21.72
N LEU A 250 6.18 13.26 22.23
CA LEU A 250 6.77 14.47 22.83
C LEU A 250 7.55 14.17 24.12
N PHE A 251 7.05 13.27 24.98
CA PHE A 251 7.71 12.90 26.23
C PHE A 251 8.93 11.98 26.03
N ASN A 252 9.06 11.33 24.87
CA ASN A 252 10.17 10.44 24.52
C ASN A 252 11.32 11.12 23.73
N TRP A 253 11.35 12.46 23.59
CA TRP A 253 12.42 13.20 22.90
C TRP A 253 12.77 12.63 21.50
N LYS A 254 11.78 12.12 20.76
CA LYS A 254 11.90 11.76 19.34
C LYS A 254 10.73 12.37 18.57
N PHE A 255 11.06 13.26 17.63
CA PHE A 255 10.09 13.82 16.68
C PHE A 255 9.70 12.75 15.63
N ASP A 256 8.85 11.80 16.02
CA ASP A 256 8.49 10.60 15.22
C ASP A 256 7.24 10.80 14.33
N LEU A 257 7.15 11.90 13.57
CA LEU A 257 6.09 12.04 12.55
C LEU A 257 6.36 11.21 11.28
N LEU A 258 7.62 10.85 11.04
CA LEU A 258 8.07 10.03 9.91
C LEU A 258 8.38 8.58 10.29
N ALA A 259 8.59 8.29 11.58
CA ALA A 259 8.76 6.91 12.02
C ALA A 259 7.49 6.09 11.79
N ASP A 260 6.31 6.63 12.14
CA ASP A 260 5.03 5.98 11.88
C ASP A 260 4.77 5.74 10.38
N HIS A 261 5.54 6.40 9.50
CA HIS A 261 5.52 6.24 8.04
C HIS A 261 6.51 5.17 7.53
N SER A 262 7.14 4.36 8.39
CA SER A 262 8.05 3.30 7.95
C SER A 262 7.30 2.07 7.45
N ILE A 263 7.58 1.64 6.21
CA ILE A 263 7.02 0.40 5.65
C ILE A 263 7.35 -0.85 6.49
N HIS A 264 8.53 -0.90 7.12
CA HIS A 264 8.89 -1.99 8.03
C HIS A 264 7.95 -2.05 9.24
N LEU A 265 7.51 -0.90 9.77
CA LEU A 265 6.54 -0.85 10.87
C LEU A 265 5.15 -1.29 10.41
N TYR A 266 4.69 -0.86 9.24
CA TYR A 266 3.45 -1.37 8.64
C TYR A 266 3.49 -2.91 8.51
N ALA A 267 4.51 -3.47 7.86
CA ALA A 267 4.66 -4.91 7.68
C ALA A 267 4.70 -5.64 9.03
N LYS A 268 5.48 -5.16 10.01
CA LYS A 268 5.55 -5.72 11.36
C LYS A 268 4.19 -5.76 12.08
N HIS A 269 3.43 -4.67 12.01
CA HIS A 269 2.13 -4.59 12.66
C HIS A 269 1.10 -5.51 12.01
N ILE A 270 1.12 -5.61 10.68
CA ILE A 270 0.25 -6.54 9.94
C ILE A 270 0.65 -7.99 10.21
N ALA A 271 1.94 -8.32 10.23
CA ALA A 271 2.45 -9.64 10.58
C ALA A 271 1.99 -10.06 11.99
N THR A 272 2.08 -9.14 12.95
CA THR A 272 1.60 -9.36 14.31
C THR A 272 0.10 -9.66 14.34
N ALA A 273 -0.69 -8.95 13.53
CA ALA A 273 -2.13 -9.19 13.42
C ALA A 273 -2.45 -10.55 12.76
N ALA A 274 -1.75 -10.91 11.67
CA ALA A 274 -1.91 -12.17 10.96
C ALA A 274 -1.55 -13.37 11.87
N VAL A 275 -0.45 -13.30 12.62
CA VAL A 275 -0.09 -14.33 13.61
C VAL A 275 -1.16 -14.49 14.69
N GLN A 276 -1.79 -13.40 15.13
CA GLN A 276 -2.88 -13.45 16.10
C GLN A 276 -4.15 -14.09 15.51
N GLU A 277 -4.45 -13.83 14.25
CA GLU A 277 -5.55 -14.47 13.50
C GLU A 277 -5.32 -15.98 13.38
N ASP A 278 -4.14 -16.41 12.94
CA ASP A 278 -3.76 -17.82 12.83
C ASP A 278 -3.89 -18.54 14.18
N LYS A 279 -3.44 -17.90 15.26
CA LYS A 279 -3.58 -18.43 16.63
C LYS A 279 -5.04 -18.60 17.01
N LYS A 280 -5.89 -17.60 16.76
CA LYS A 280 -7.33 -17.69 17.08
C LYS A 280 -7.99 -18.83 16.30
N ALA A 281 -7.75 -18.90 15.00
CA ALA A 281 -8.25 -19.96 14.12
C ALA A 281 -7.83 -21.35 14.62
N SER A 282 -6.55 -21.53 14.99
CA SER A 282 -6.05 -22.80 15.53
C SER A 282 -6.69 -23.23 16.86
N THR A 283 -7.20 -22.27 17.63
CA THR A 283 -7.89 -22.50 18.91
C THR A 283 -9.41 -22.56 18.79
N GLY A 284 -9.95 -22.54 17.57
CA GLY A 284 -11.41 -22.53 17.32
C GLY A 284 -12.11 -21.25 17.79
N ARG A 285 -11.38 -20.16 18.00
CA ARG A 285 -11.94 -18.85 18.36
C ARG A 285 -12.29 -18.09 17.08
N GLU A 286 -13.37 -17.34 17.14
CA GLU A 286 -13.84 -16.47 16.05
C GLU A 286 -12.72 -15.51 15.60
N THR A 287 -12.44 -15.55 14.30
CA THR A 287 -11.56 -14.62 13.60
C THR A 287 -12.35 -13.35 13.25
N ARG A 288 -11.66 -12.24 13.02
CA ARG A 288 -12.34 -11.01 12.56
C ARG A 288 -12.48 -11.09 11.05
N ASP A 289 -13.66 -10.76 10.55
CA ASP A 289 -13.87 -10.68 9.11
C ASP A 289 -13.31 -9.37 8.55
N GLU A 290 -13.19 -9.27 7.23
CA GLU A 290 -12.71 -8.06 6.55
C GLU A 290 -13.49 -6.81 6.99
N ASP A 291 -14.83 -6.91 7.08
CA ASP A 291 -15.69 -5.79 7.46
C ASP A 291 -15.47 -5.29 8.91
N ASP A 292 -14.91 -6.13 9.79
CA ASP A 292 -14.53 -5.71 11.14
C ASP A 292 -13.23 -4.89 11.17
N LEU A 293 -12.38 -5.09 10.17
CA LEU A 293 -11.05 -4.50 10.06
C LEU A 293 -11.06 -3.22 9.21
N VAL A 294 -11.96 -3.18 8.22
CA VAL A 294 -12.00 -2.16 7.18
C VAL A 294 -13.02 -1.06 7.52
N ILE A 295 -12.57 0.19 7.45
CA ILE A 295 -13.41 1.38 7.57
C ILE A 295 -13.85 1.78 6.15
N ARG A 296 -15.04 1.30 5.76
CA ARG A 296 -15.64 1.56 4.46
C ARG A 296 -15.83 3.06 4.19
N ASN A 297 -15.41 3.54 3.02
CA ASN A 297 -15.58 4.91 2.59
C ASN A 297 -17.02 5.12 2.08
N LYS A 298 -17.87 5.79 2.85
CA LYS A 298 -19.26 6.11 2.47
C LYS A 298 -19.42 7.01 1.24
N GLN A 299 -18.33 7.39 0.57
CA GLN A 299 -18.38 8.23 -0.64
C GLN A 299 -18.65 7.43 -1.93
N ASP A 300 -18.70 6.10 -1.83
CA ASP A 300 -18.96 5.16 -2.94
C ASP A 300 -20.41 4.64 -2.95
N GLU A 301 -21.29 5.14 -2.06
CA GLU A 301 -22.74 4.94 -2.24
C GLU A 301 -23.20 5.79 -3.43
N PRO A 302 -23.85 5.20 -4.46
CA PRO A 302 -24.45 5.99 -5.52
C PRO A 302 -25.46 6.95 -4.88
N GLU A 303 -25.40 8.24 -5.23
CA GLU A 303 -26.47 9.17 -4.90
C GLU A 303 -27.78 8.54 -5.41
N GLN A 304 -28.65 8.13 -4.48
CA GLN A 304 -30.04 7.87 -4.81
C GLN A 304 -30.59 9.21 -5.31
N ASN A 305 -30.78 9.29 -6.62
CA ASN A 305 -31.49 10.40 -7.24
C ASN A 305 -32.95 10.31 -6.77
N ASP A 306 -33.32 11.14 -5.79
CA ASP A 306 -34.70 11.56 -5.57
C ASP A 306 -35.07 12.68 -6.55
#